data_AF-A0AAU4ZZN3-F1
#
_entry.id   AF-A0AAU4ZZN3-F1
#
_cell.length_a   1.000
_cell.length_b   1.000
_cell.length_c   1.000
_cell.angle_alpha   90.00
_cell.angle_beta   90.00
_cell.angle_gamma   90.00
#
_symmetry.space_group_name_H-M   'P 1'
#
loop_
_entity.id
_entity.type
_entity.pdbx_description
1 polymer ?
#
loop_
_entity_poly.entity_id
_entity_poly.type
_entity_poly.pdbx_seq_one_letter_code
_entity_poly.pdbx_strand_id
1 'polypeptide(L)'
;MKIKIGRAGLTTMVLAALAALVGCGGGPAGQSEDSTAPASGAPSSAQARLSPGDLQSRWWTWAMSEPEPTNPVADKDGSECERNQPQDMWFLAGTFGTRAERACSIPDGVPVAFPLVNLMGGPADCADFMSTAKGSAVLDGKKADSETIRGETISVQGVAGNPVTGTDERFTATGCGLWVQLPPLKPGKHTLTIRGQAQDFSVGVDYSLTVDAA
;
A
#
# COMPACT_ATOMS: atom_id res chain seq x y z
N MET A 1 16.95 -25.36 0.54
CA MET A 1 17.86 -25.62 1.68
C MET A 1 17.02 -25.53 2.95
N LYS A 2 16.82 -26.63 3.68
CA LYS A 2 15.87 -26.71 4.82
C LYS A 2 16.59 -26.34 6.11
N ILE A 3 16.18 -25.28 6.79
CA ILE A 3 16.75 -24.86 8.08
C ILE A 3 15.85 -25.37 9.21
N LYS A 4 16.43 -26.18 10.10
CA LYS A 4 15.84 -26.65 11.36
C LYS A 4 15.88 -25.51 12.38
N ILE A 5 14.74 -25.21 13.00
CA ILE A 5 14.64 -24.25 14.10
C ILE A 5 14.86 -24.98 15.42
N GLY A 6 15.94 -24.63 16.11
CA GLY A 6 16.21 -25.07 17.48
C GLY A 6 15.45 -24.23 18.50
N ARG A 7 14.81 -24.89 19.46
CA ARG A 7 14.18 -24.27 20.63
C ARG A 7 15.24 -23.69 21.56
N ALA A 8 15.09 -22.43 21.95
CA ALA A 8 15.79 -21.81 23.07
C ALA A 8 14.76 -21.20 24.03
N GLY A 9 14.98 -21.43 25.33
CA GLY A 9 13.98 -21.30 26.38
C GLY A 9 13.92 -19.96 27.09
N LEU A 10 12.89 -19.89 27.95
CA LEU A 10 12.59 -18.99 29.06
C LEU A 10 13.73 -18.07 29.53
N THR A 11 13.45 -16.77 29.64
CA THR A 11 13.86 -16.00 30.83
C THR A 11 12.87 -14.88 31.11
N THR A 12 12.18 -15.00 32.23
CA THR A 12 11.29 -14.02 32.86
C THR A 12 12.13 -12.92 33.51
N MET A 13 11.84 -11.64 33.27
CA MET A 13 12.17 -10.57 34.21
C MET A 13 11.00 -9.60 34.32
N VAL A 14 10.41 -9.63 35.51
CA VAL A 14 9.46 -8.66 36.04
C VAL A 14 10.28 -7.51 36.63
N LEU A 15 9.92 -6.26 36.34
CA LEU A 15 10.21 -5.14 37.24
C LEU A 15 9.00 -4.22 37.27
N ALA A 16 8.32 -4.21 38.42
CA ALA A 16 7.18 -3.37 38.73
C ALA A 16 7.63 -2.08 39.47
N ALA A 17 6.75 -1.09 39.39
CA ALA A 17 6.89 0.32 39.72
C ALA A 17 7.28 0.67 41.17
N LEU A 18 7.82 1.89 41.34
CA LEU A 18 7.62 2.72 42.52
C LEU A 18 7.23 4.16 42.14
N ALA A 19 6.18 4.64 42.81
CA ALA A 19 5.55 5.96 42.72
C ALA A 19 6.33 7.00 43.57
N ALA A 20 6.47 8.25 43.11
CA ALA A 20 5.65 9.45 43.41
C ALA A 20 6.35 10.42 44.35
N LEU A 21 6.40 11.70 43.97
CA LEU A 21 6.38 12.82 44.91
C LEU A 21 5.60 14.01 44.32
N VAL A 22 4.74 14.52 45.18
CA VAL A 22 3.76 15.59 45.04
C VAL A 22 4.46 16.96 45.14
N GLY A 23 3.96 17.96 44.40
CA GLY A 23 4.31 19.36 44.62
C GLY A 23 3.18 20.29 44.18
N CYS A 24 2.39 20.78 45.14
CA CYS A 24 1.38 21.82 44.98
C CYS A 24 2.01 23.22 44.93
N GLY A 25 1.48 24.11 44.09
CA GLY A 25 1.72 25.56 44.15
C GLY A 25 0.67 26.29 43.31
N GLY A 26 -0.07 27.22 43.93
CA GLY A 26 -1.26 27.84 43.34
C GLY A 26 -1.16 29.35 43.05
N GLY A 27 -1.99 29.79 42.08
CA GLY A 27 -2.61 31.11 41.92
C GLY A 27 -1.83 32.20 41.13
N PRO A 28 -2.49 33.26 40.58
CA PRO A 28 -3.92 33.48 40.33
C PRO A 28 -4.29 34.01 38.91
N ALA A 29 -5.61 34.06 38.68
CA ALA A 29 -6.46 34.79 37.72
C ALA A 29 -5.88 35.64 36.55
N GLY A 30 -6.51 35.46 35.38
CA GLY A 30 -7.09 36.56 34.60
C GLY A 30 -6.44 36.90 33.26
N GLN A 31 -7.07 36.49 32.16
CA GLN A 31 -7.57 37.38 31.10
C GLN A 31 -8.19 36.58 29.95
N SER A 32 -9.42 36.96 29.58
CA SER A 32 -10.05 36.60 28.32
C SER A 32 -9.39 37.44 27.22
N GLU A 33 -8.83 36.78 26.21
CA GLU A 33 -8.49 37.41 24.95
C GLU A 33 -9.26 36.72 23.83
N ASP A 34 -10.26 37.46 23.36
CA ASP A 34 -10.93 37.28 22.09
C ASP A 34 -9.86 37.37 20.99
N SER A 35 -9.59 36.26 20.29
CA SER A 35 -8.64 36.22 19.18
C SER A 35 -9.33 35.63 17.96
N THR A 36 -9.71 36.55 17.09
CA THR A 36 -10.16 36.32 15.72
C THR A 36 -9.12 35.52 14.94
N ALA A 37 -9.50 34.31 14.54
CA ALA A 37 -9.07 33.42 13.45
C ALA A 37 -7.63 33.53 12.87
N PRO A 38 -7.12 32.38 12.40
CA PRO A 38 -6.80 32.26 10.98
C PRO A 38 -7.81 31.35 10.32
N ALA A 39 -8.32 31.79 9.17
CA ALA A 39 -8.99 30.91 8.23
C ALA A 39 -8.07 29.69 7.99
N SER A 40 -8.54 28.51 8.37
CA SER A 40 -7.96 27.26 7.91
C SER A 40 -7.93 27.34 6.40
N GLY A 41 -6.74 27.59 5.83
CA GLY A 41 -6.50 27.34 4.43
C GLY A 41 -6.94 25.90 4.20
N ALA A 42 -7.98 25.72 3.39
CA ALA A 42 -8.34 24.39 2.92
C ALA A 42 -7.03 23.73 2.42
N PRO A 43 -6.70 22.51 2.84
CA PRO A 43 -5.57 21.82 2.24
C PRO A 43 -5.83 21.82 0.74
N SER A 44 -4.90 22.41 -0.01
CA SER A 44 -4.92 22.42 -1.46
C SER A 44 -5.30 21.03 -1.94
N SER A 45 -6.18 20.95 -2.93
CA SER A 45 -6.76 19.76 -3.58
C SER A 45 -5.73 18.87 -4.32
N ALA A 46 -4.50 18.85 -3.80
CA ALA A 46 -3.39 17.99 -4.12
C ALA A 46 -3.01 17.22 -2.85
N GLN A 47 -3.90 16.37 -2.32
CA GLN A 47 -3.42 15.29 -1.46
C GLN A 47 -2.43 14.46 -2.29
N ALA A 48 -1.19 14.44 -1.78
CA ALA A 48 0.03 14.29 -2.54
C ALA A 48 0.24 12.87 -3.06
N ARG A 49 0.77 12.77 -4.29
CA ARG A 49 1.40 11.53 -4.76
C ARG A 49 2.40 11.07 -3.69
N LEU A 50 2.36 9.77 -3.38
CA LEU A 50 3.32 9.16 -2.48
C LEU A 50 4.70 9.17 -3.13
N SER A 51 5.74 9.30 -2.30
CA SER A 51 7.11 9.08 -2.74
C SER A 51 7.28 7.64 -3.24
N PRO A 52 8.24 7.37 -4.15
CA PRO A 52 8.53 6.02 -4.63
C PRO A 52 8.73 4.96 -3.53
N GLY A 53 9.42 5.31 -2.43
CA GLY A 53 9.64 4.40 -1.30
C GLY A 53 8.36 4.16 -0.48
N ASP A 54 7.60 5.21 -0.19
CA ASP A 54 6.35 5.11 0.59
C ASP A 54 5.27 4.36 -0.18
N LEU A 55 5.12 4.64 -1.47
CA LEU A 55 4.17 3.97 -2.35
C LEU A 55 4.36 2.45 -2.32
N GLN A 56 5.61 2.02 -2.53
CA GLN A 56 5.94 0.60 -2.59
C GLN A 56 5.87 -0.07 -1.22
N SER A 57 6.35 0.59 -0.16
CA SER A 57 6.25 0.09 1.22
C SER A 57 4.79 -0.18 1.60
N ARG A 58 3.91 0.78 1.30
CA ARG A 58 2.48 0.69 1.61
C ARG A 58 1.76 -0.35 0.76
N TRP A 59 2.01 -0.38 -0.55
CA TRP A 59 1.37 -1.37 -1.42
C TRP A 59 1.80 -2.80 -1.07
N TRP A 60 3.09 -3.05 -0.82
CA TRP A 60 3.56 -4.39 -0.44
C TRP A 60 3.03 -4.83 0.93
N THR A 61 2.94 -3.90 1.88
CA THR A 61 2.29 -4.17 3.17
C THR A 61 0.82 -4.54 2.99
N TRP A 62 0.07 -3.79 2.18
CA TRP A 62 -1.32 -4.11 1.86
C TRP A 62 -1.46 -5.44 1.12
N ALA A 63 -0.61 -5.71 0.13
CA ALA A 63 -0.59 -6.97 -0.62
C ALA A 63 -0.30 -8.20 0.26
N MET A 64 0.30 -8.01 1.44
CA MET A 64 0.57 -9.05 2.44
C MET A 64 -0.32 -8.97 3.68
N SER A 65 -1.38 -8.15 3.65
CA SER A 65 -2.25 -7.89 4.81
C SER A 65 -3.25 -9.01 5.10
N GLU A 66 -3.36 -10.00 4.22
CA GLU A 66 -4.34 -11.07 4.29
C GLU A 66 -3.71 -12.43 3.94
N PRO A 67 -4.15 -13.53 4.58
CA PRO A 67 -3.80 -14.88 4.15
C PRO A 67 -4.37 -15.19 2.76
N GLU A 68 -3.80 -16.20 2.10
CA GLU A 68 -4.13 -16.52 0.70
C GLU A 68 -5.64 -16.53 0.34
N PRO A 69 -6.56 -17.12 1.13
CA PRO A 69 -7.98 -17.19 0.75
C PRO A 69 -8.69 -15.84 0.62
N THR A 70 -8.21 -14.82 1.31
CA THR A 70 -8.78 -13.45 1.36
C THR A 70 -7.80 -12.41 0.82
N ASN A 71 -6.72 -12.86 0.15
CA ASN A 71 -5.66 -11.97 -0.27
C ASN A 71 -6.05 -11.20 -1.55
N PRO A 72 -5.95 -9.86 -1.58
CA PRO A 72 -6.39 -9.06 -2.72
C PRO A 72 -5.58 -9.30 -4.01
N VAL A 73 -4.36 -9.84 -3.92
CA VAL A 73 -3.55 -10.22 -5.10
C VAL A 73 -3.93 -11.61 -5.61
N ALA A 74 -4.29 -12.53 -4.72
CA ALA A 74 -4.77 -13.88 -5.06
C ALA A 74 -6.23 -13.90 -5.52
N ASP A 75 -7.00 -12.87 -5.16
CA ASP A 75 -8.40 -12.66 -5.53
C ASP A 75 -8.60 -12.74 -7.05
N LYS A 76 -9.57 -13.53 -7.50
CA LYS A 76 -9.80 -13.77 -8.93
C LYS A 76 -10.86 -12.86 -9.52
N ASP A 77 -11.78 -12.34 -8.72
CA ASP A 77 -12.99 -11.66 -9.18
C ASP A 77 -13.18 -10.26 -8.58
N GLY A 78 -12.34 -9.86 -7.64
CA GLY A 78 -12.36 -8.52 -7.04
C GLY A 78 -13.17 -8.42 -5.76
N SER A 79 -13.78 -9.53 -5.28
CA SER A 79 -14.58 -9.57 -4.06
C SER A 79 -13.81 -9.23 -2.79
N GLU A 80 -12.48 -9.30 -2.80
CA GLU A 80 -11.62 -9.01 -1.64
C GLU A 80 -10.91 -7.64 -1.78
N CYS A 81 -11.27 -6.82 -2.76
CA CYS A 81 -10.53 -5.60 -3.06
C CYS A 81 -10.59 -4.51 -1.97
N GLU A 82 -11.59 -4.55 -1.09
CA GLU A 82 -11.76 -3.59 0.02
C GLU A 82 -10.95 -3.96 1.26
N ARG A 83 -10.40 -5.18 1.31
CA ARG A 83 -9.74 -5.68 2.51
C ARG A 83 -8.51 -4.87 2.87
N ASN A 84 -8.48 -4.44 4.13
CA ASN A 84 -7.37 -3.72 4.78
C ASN A 84 -6.81 -2.55 3.96
N GLN A 85 -7.65 -1.89 3.16
CA GLN A 85 -7.25 -0.72 2.41
C GLN A 85 -6.89 0.43 3.39
N PRO A 86 -5.81 1.19 3.11
CA PRO A 86 -5.60 2.44 3.82
C PRO A 86 -6.68 3.47 3.46
N GLN A 87 -6.94 4.41 4.38
CA GLN A 87 -8.01 5.40 4.20
C GLN A 87 -7.65 6.53 3.23
N ASP A 88 -6.36 6.80 3.03
CA ASP A 88 -5.84 7.95 2.27
C ASP A 88 -5.34 7.58 0.86
N MET A 89 -5.37 6.30 0.51
CA MET A 89 -4.99 5.78 -0.81
C MET A 89 -5.66 4.43 -1.02
N TRP A 90 -6.27 4.23 -2.18
CA TRP A 90 -6.83 2.95 -2.58
C TRP A 90 -5.86 2.19 -3.48
N PHE A 91 -5.43 1.00 -3.05
CA PHE A 91 -4.54 0.17 -3.84
C PHE A 91 -5.31 -0.80 -4.73
N LEU A 92 -4.89 -0.94 -5.98
CA LEU A 92 -5.36 -2.03 -6.85
C LEU A 92 -4.23 -3.05 -7.04
N ALA A 93 -4.61 -4.31 -7.11
CA ALA A 93 -3.69 -5.43 -7.20
C ALA A 93 -3.42 -5.82 -8.66
N GLY A 94 -2.19 -6.28 -8.91
CA GLY A 94 -1.89 -7.11 -10.07
C GLY A 94 -2.35 -8.56 -9.84
N THR A 95 -1.59 -9.52 -10.37
CA THR A 95 -1.79 -10.96 -10.16
C THR A 95 -0.45 -11.62 -9.88
N PHE A 96 -0.46 -12.89 -9.45
CA PHE A 96 0.74 -13.73 -9.35
C PHE A 96 1.14 -14.37 -10.70
N GLY A 97 1.11 -13.60 -11.80
CA GLY A 97 1.59 -14.07 -13.10
C GLY A 97 0.50 -14.60 -14.04
N THR A 98 -0.75 -14.18 -13.83
CA THR A 98 -1.92 -14.64 -14.58
C THR A 98 -2.78 -13.47 -15.05
N ARG A 99 -3.91 -13.79 -15.69
CA ARG A 99 -4.97 -12.81 -15.99
C ARG A 99 -6.14 -12.95 -15.03
N ALA A 100 -6.74 -11.83 -14.66
CA ALA A 100 -7.98 -11.76 -13.88
C ALA A 100 -8.91 -10.68 -14.43
N GLU A 101 -10.21 -10.89 -14.29
CA GLU A 101 -11.25 -9.89 -14.49
C GLU A 101 -11.85 -9.61 -13.12
N ARG A 102 -11.80 -8.36 -12.66
CA ARG A 102 -12.17 -8.01 -11.29
C ARG A 102 -13.21 -6.89 -11.25
N ALA A 103 -14.24 -7.05 -10.43
CA ALA A 103 -15.17 -5.97 -10.10
C ALA A 103 -14.85 -5.45 -8.70
N CYS A 104 -14.68 -4.14 -8.54
CA CYS A 104 -14.33 -3.54 -7.25
C CYS A 104 -15.08 -2.23 -7.02
N SER A 105 -15.58 -2.04 -5.80
CA SER A 105 -16.11 -0.76 -5.34
C SER A 105 -14.99 0.05 -4.66
N ILE A 106 -14.91 1.34 -4.98
CA ILE A 106 -13.90 2.27 -4.45
C ILE A 106 -14.63 3.47 -3.82
N PRO A 107 -14.21 3.94 -2.63
CA PRO A 107 -14.77 5.14 -2.03
C PRO A 107 -14.46 6.39 -2.88
N ASP A 108 -15.41 7.33 -2.94
CA ASP A 108 -15.19 8.63 -3.56
C ASP A 108 -14.07 9.41 -2.85
N GLY A 109 -13.38 10.27 -3.60
CA GLY A 109 -12.40 11.20 -3.04
C GLY A 109 -11.05 10.58 -2.62
N VAL A 110 -10.85 9.27 -2.80
CA VAL A 110 -9.58 8.59 -2.46
C VAL A 110 -8.70 8.40 -3.72
N PRO A 111 -7.42 8.84 -3.71
CA PRO A 111 -6.48 8.57 -4.79
C PRO A 111 -6.27 7.07 -5.01
N VAL A 112 -5.95 6.66 -6.24
CA VAL A 112 -5.77 5.24 -6.60
C VAL A 112 -4.33 4.98 -7.03
N ALA A 113 -3.71 3.89 -6.56
CA ALA A 113 -2.38 3.49 -7.01
C ALA A 113 -2.23 1.98 -7.24
N PHE A 114 -1.42 1.61 -8.23
CA PHE A 114 -1.17 0.21 -8.58
C PHE A 114 0.11 0.05 -9.42
N PRO A 115 0.76 -1.12 -9.35
CA PRO A 115 1.84 -1.47 -10.26
C PRO A 115 1.27 -1.99 -11.59
N LEU A 116 1.96 -1.70 -12.68
CA LEU A 116 1.80 -2.47 -13.93
C LEU A 116 2.52 -3.80 -13.81
N VAL A 117 3.72 -3.75 -13.22
CA VAL A 117 4.58 -4.88 -12.86
C VAL A 117 5.57 -4.39 -11.81
N ASN A 118 5.86 -5.19 -10.79
CA ASN A 118 6.73 -4.83 -9.69
C ASN A 118 7.42 -6.06 -9.07
N LEU A 119 8.47 -5.80 -8.31
CA LEU A 119 9.22 -6.79 -7.56
C LEU A 119 9.67 -6.19 -6.23
N MET A 120 9.87 -7.04 -5.23
CA MET A 120 10.70 -6.75 -4.07
C MET A 120 11.76 -7.83 -3.90
N GLY A 121 12.99 -7.41 -3.60
CA GLY A 121 14.15 -8.30 -3.50
C GLY A 121 15.41 -7.54 -3.12
N GLY A 122 16.56 -8.03 -3.56
CA GLY A 122 17.82 -7.30 -3.48
C GLY A 122 17.96 -6.25 -4.60
N PRO A 123 18.94 -5.33 -4.50
CA PRO A 123 19.20 -4.35 -5.54
C PRO A 123 19.52 -4.97 -6.92
N ALA A 124 20.23 -6.10 -6.94
CA ALA A 124 20.55 -6.81 -8.18
C ALA A 124 19.29 -7.43 -8.83
N ASP A 125 18.43 -8.06 -8.02
CA ASP A 125 17.16 -8.63 -8.51
C ASP A 125 16.30 -7.54 -9.16
N CYS A 126 16.23 -6.35 -8.56
CA CYS A 126 15.52 -5.22 -9.12
C CYS A 126 16.15 -4.67 -10.41
N ALA A 127 17.47 -4.60 -10.49
CA ALA A 127 18.15 -4.20 -11.72
C ALA A 127 17.85 -5.17 -12.88
N ASP A 128 17.94 -6.48 -12.63
CA ASP A 128 17.67 -7.52 -13.62
C ASP A 128 16.20 -7.53 -14.05
N PHE A 129 15.27 -7.41 -13.09
CA PHE A 129 13.84 -7.34 -13.36
C PHE A 129 13.48 -6.11 -14.21
N MET A 130 13.95 -4.94 -13.80
CA MET A 130 13.64 -3.68 -14.48
C MET A 130 14.31 -3.54 -15.85
N SER A 131 15.33 -4.32 -16.16
CA SER A 131 15.98 -4.33 -17.49
C SER A 131 15.04 -4.74 -18.63
N THR A 132 13.99 -5.51 -18.30
CA THR A 132 13.00 -6.01 -19.28
C THR A 132 11.57 -5.55 -18.97
N ALA A 133 11.38 -4.79 -17.89
CA ALA A 133 10.08 -4.34 -17.43
C ALA A 133 9.40 -3.43 -18.46
N LYS A 134 8.17 -3.78 -18.83
CA LYS A 134 7.30 -2.98 -19.68
C LYS A 134 5.85 -3.17 -19.24
N GLY A 135 5.02 -2.18 -19.52
CA GLY A 135 3.61 -2.26 -19.19
C GLY A 135 2.82 -1.09 -19.72
N SER A 136 1.50 -1.18 -19.57
CA SER A 136 0.56 -0.11 -19.88
C SER A 136 -0.66 -0.20 -18.96
N ALA A 137 -1.21 0.95 -18.62
CA ALA A 137 -2.55 1.06 -18.07
C ALA A 137 -3.45 1.91 -18.97
N VAL A 138 -4.71 1.53 -19.07
CA VAL A 138 -5.74 2.26 -19.80
C VAL A 138 -6.96 2.43 -18.90
N LEU A 139 -7.25 3.66 -18.51
CA LEU A 139 -8.43 4.05 -17.74
C LEU A 139 -9.43 4.72 -18.69
N ASP A 140 -10.63 4.15 -18.82
CA ASP A 140 -11.71 4.66 -19.68
C ASP A 140 -11.26 4.96 -21.12
N GLY A 141 -10.48 4.03 -21.68
CA GLY A 141 -9.92 4.15 -23.03
C GLY A 141 -8.73 5.12 -23.16
N LYS A 142 -8.31 5.78 -22.08
CA LYS A 142 -7.15 6.70 -22.07
C LYS A 142 -5.97 6.07 -21.37
N LYS A 143 -4.78 6.19 -21.98
CA LYS A 143 -3.54 5.74 -21.35
C LYS A 143 -3.32 6.49 -20.03
N ALA A 144 -3.05 5.75 -18.96
CA ALA A 144 -2.54 6.29 -17.71
C ALA A 144 -1.00 6.23 -17.71
N ASP A 145 -0.37 7.35 -17.36
CA ASP A 145 1.09 7.43 -17.30
C ASP A 145 1.65 6.70 -16.10
N SER A 146 2.72 5.96 -16.32
CA SER A 146 3.44 5.22 -15.28
C SER A 146 4.80 5.84 -15.00
N GLU A 147 5.18 5.86 -13.74
CA GLU A 147 6.51 6.16 -13.25
C GLU A 147 7.37 4.89 -13.24
N THR A 148 8.65 5.02 -13.62
CA THR A 148 9.63 3.94 -13.51
C THR A 148 10.42 4.09 -12.23
N ILE A 149 10.27 3.15 -11.31
CA ILE A 149 11.05 3.09 -10.07
C ILE A 149 12.04 1.94 -10.19
N ARG A 150 13.33 2.26 -10.34
CA ARG A 150 14.38 1.24 -10.56
C ARG A 150 14.79 0.49 -9.30
N GLY A 151 14.58 1.10 -8.14
CA GLY A 151 14.96 0.52 -6.86
C GLY A 151 14.89 1.57 -5.76
N GLU A 152 14.11 1.31 -4.72
CA GLU A 152 14.00 2.11 -3.51
C GLU A 152 14.08 1.20 -2.28
N THR A 153 14.62 1.72 -1.19
CA THR A 153 14.54 1.00 0.08
C THR A 153 13.09 1.06 0.59
N ILE A 154 12.50 -0.09 0.84
CA ILE A 154 11.11 -0.22 1.32
C ILE A 154 11.07 -0.96 2.66
N SER A 155 10.11 -0.60 3.51
CA SER A 155 9.83 -1.29 4.77
C SER A 155 8.45 -1.93 4.70
N VAL A 156 8.38 -3.23 4.96
CA VAL A 156 7.17 -4.02 4.72
C VAL A 156 6.84 -4.86 5.94
N GLN A 157 5.55 -5.06 6.20
CA GLN A 157 5.04 -5.98 7.19
C GLN A 157 3.86 -6.77 6.61
N GLY A 158 3.89 -8.10 6.74
CA GLY A 158 2.79 -8.97 6.35
C GLY A 158 1.98 -9.48 7.53
N VAL A 159 1.06 -10.39 7.25
CA VAL A 159 0.40 -11.25 8.24
C VAL A 159 0.77 -12.72 8.02
N ALA A 160 0.62 -13.56 9.03
CA ALA A 160 0.91 -14.98 8.92
C ALA A 160 0.03 -15.64 7.85
N GLY A 161 0.63 -16.47 6.99
CA GLY A 161 -0.08 -17.17 5.91
C GLY A 161 -0.36 -16.31 4.65
N ASN A 162 0.19 -15.10 4.56
CA ASN A 162 0.13 -14.33 3.31
C ASN A 162 0.88 -15.08 2.17
N PRO A 163 0.41 -15.00 0.92
CA PRO A 163 0.98 -15.77 -0.19
C PRO A 163 2.35 -15.28 -0.69
N VAL A 164 2.84 -14.13 -0.22
CA VAL A 164 4.13 -13.55 -0.69
C VAL A 164 5.30 -14.07 0.13
N THR A 165 5.20 -14.02 1.46
CA THR A 165 6.28 -14.41 2.39
C THR A 165 5.87 -15.54 3.34
N GLY A 166 4.58 -15.74 3.57
CA GLY A 166 4.05 -16.71 4.54
C GLY A 166 4.14 -16.27 6.00
N THR A 167 4.80 -15.15 6.31
CA THR A 167 5.12 -14.71 7.68
C THR A 167 4.59 -13.31 7.98
N ASP A 168 4.40 -12.98 9.26
CA ASP A 168 4.04 -11.65 9.76
C ASP A 168 5.25 -10.76 10.12
N GLU A 169 6.46 -11.20 9.75
CA GLU A 169 7.69 -10.48 10.03
C GLU A 169 7.73 -9.11 9.36
N ARG A 170 8.35 -8.14 10.05
CA ARG A 170 8.70 -6.84 9.48
C ARG A 170 10.13 -6.89 8.96
N PHE A 171 10.34 -6.42 7.74
CA PHE A 171 11.65 -6.43 7.12
C PHE A 171 11.83 -5.27 6.12
N THR A 172 13.06 -5.09 5.67
CA THR A 172 13.45 -4.11 4.65
C THR A 172 13.90 -4.84 3.40
N ALA A 173 13.56 -4.30 2.23
CA ALA A 173 13.97 -4.82 0.92
C ALA A 173 14.23 -3.67 -0.06
N THR A 174 14.67 -4.00 -1.27
CA THR A 174 14.60 -3.07 -2.42
C THR A 174 13.31 -3.34 -3.19
N GLY A 175 12.46 -2.32 -3.34
CA GLY A 175 11.27 -2.34 -4.17
C GLY A 175 11.53 -1.66 -5.52
N CYS A 176 11.04 -2.26 -6.60
CA CYS A 176 11.09 -1.67 -7.93
C CYS A 176 9.83 -2.00 -8.73
N GLY A 177 9.57 -1.24 -9.79
CA GLY A 177 8.46 -1.51 -10.71
C GLY A 177 8.09 -0.34 -11.60
N LEU A 178 7.06 -0.57 -12.41
CA LEU A 178 6.35 0.46 -13.15
C LEU A 178 5.04 0.76 -12.41
N TRP A 179 4.85 1.99 -11.97
CA TRP A 179 3.79 2.35 -11.02
C TRP A 179 2.91 3.46 -11.55
N VAL A 180 1.61 3.39 -11.28
CA VAL A 180 0.65 4.44 -11.63
C VAL A 180 0.06 4.98 -10.32
N GLN A 181 -0.01 6.30 -10.22
CA GLN A 181 -0.77 7.02 -9.20
C GLN A 181 -1.76 7.95 -9.90
N LEU A 182 -3.05 7.76 -9.61
CA LEU A 182 -4.15 8.52 -10.16
C LEU A 182 -4.74 9.43 -9.06
N PRO A 183 -5.21 10.63 -9.41
CA PRO A 183 -6.09 11.38 -8.51
C PRO A 183 -7.38 10.56 -8.23
N PRO A 184 -8.20 10.97 -7.25
CA PRO A 184 -9.50 10.35 -7.04
C PRO A 184 -10.29 10.24 -8.34
N LEU A 185 -10.83 9.05 -8.60
CA LEU A 185 -11.72 8.81 -9.72
C LEU A 185 -13.05 9.52 -9.46
N LYS A 186 -13.75 9.92 -10.52
CA LYS A 186 -15.07 10.54 -10.36
C LYS A 186 -16.09 9.49 -9.92
N PRO A 187 -17.18 9.86 -9.21
CA PRO A 187 -18.29 8.95 -8.97
C PRO A 187 -18.82 8.31 -10.26
N GLY A 188 -19.10 7.01 -10.23
CA GLY A 188 -19.63 6.26 -11.37
C GLY A 188 -18.80 5.03 -11.76
N LYS A 189 -19.06 4.52 -12.96
CA LYS A 189 -18.42 3.31 -13.48
C LYS A 189 -17.18 3.66 -14.31
N HIS A 190 -16.11 2.94 -14.05
CA HIS A 190 -14.84 3.06 -14.76
C HIS A 190 -14.34 1.69 -15.23
N THR A 191 -13.58 1.68 -16.30
CA THR A 191 -12.83 0.49 -16.74
C THR A 191 -11.34 0.77 -16.67
N LEU A 192 -10.60 -0.14 -16.05
CA LEU A 192 -9.15 -0.04 -15.95
C LEU A 192 -8.51 -1.34 -16.43
N THR A 193 -7.76 -1.26 -17.52
CA THR A 193 -6.95 -2.36 -18.03
C THR A 193 -5.51 -2.17 -17.61
N ILE A 194 -4.95 -3.15 -16.88
CA ILE A 194 -3.55 -3.21 -16.47
C ILE A 194 -2.86 -4.34 -17.22
N ARG A 195 -1.71 -4.07 -17.83
CA ARG A 195 -0.85 -5.07 -18.45
C ARG A 195 0.60 -4.78 -18.06
N GLY A 196 1.33 -5.81 -17.63
CA GLY A 196 2.75 -5.69 -17.35
C GLY A 196 3.51 -6.99 -17.60
N GLN A 197 4.79 -6.86 -17.89
CA GLN A 197 5.69 -7.97 -18.14
C GLN A 197 7.10 -7.58 -17.70
N ALA A 198 7.81 -8.51 -17.08
CA ALA A 198 9.24 -8.44 -16.83
C ALA A 198 9.77 -9.88 -16.82
N GLN A 199 10.85 -10.14 -17.53
CA GLN A 199 11.38 -11.50 -17.73
C GLN A 199 10.29 -12.45 -18.26
N ASP A 200 10.10 -13.61 -17.63
CA ASP A 200 9.04 -14.58 -17.92
C ASP A 200 7.73 -14.29 -17.17
N PHE A 201 7.73 -13.33 -16.23
CA PHE A 201 6.56 -12.93 -15.47
C PHE A 201 5.66 -11.98 -16.27
N SER A 202 4.34 -12.20 -16.23
CA SER A 202 3.34 -11.37 -16.90
C SER A 202 2.08 -11.20 -16.08
N VAL A 203 1.59 -9.97 -15.98
CA VAL A 203 0.37 -9.60 -15.24
C VAL A 203 -0.65 -9.03 -16.21
N GLY A 204 -1.91 -9.43 -16.05
CA GLY A 204 -3.03 -8.76 -16.69
C GLY A 204 -4.24 -8.67 -15.77
N VAL A 205 -4.80 -7.48 -15.62
CA VAL A 205 -6.08 -7.32 -14.91
C VAL A 205 -6.98 -6.41 -15.73
N ASP A 206 -8.23 -6.80 -15.88
CA ASP A 206 -9.30 -5.93 -16.38
C ASP A 206 -10.26 -5.66 -15.22
N TYR A 207 -10.22 -4.43 -14.73
CA TYR A 207 -11.03 -3.95 -13.63
C TYR A 207 -12.30 -3.27 -14.15
N SER A 208 -13.43 -3.67 -13.59
CA SER A 208 -14.68 -2.91 -13.59
C SER A 208 -14.81 -2.21 -12.24
N LEU A 209 -14.54 -0.90 -12.19
CA LEU A 209 -14.55 -0.13 -10.96
C LEU A 209 -15.87 0.61 -10.83
N THR A 210 -16.45 0.61 -9.63
CA THR A 210 -17.57 1.48 -9.27
C THR A 210 -17.12 2.41 -8.17
N VAL A 211 -17.11 3.70 -8.44
CA VAL A 211 -16.84 4.73 -7.43
C VAL A 211 -18.18 5.18 -6.87
N ASP A 212 -18.35 5.01 -5.57
CA ASP A 212 -19.59 5.39 -4.90
C ASP A 212 -19.85 6.89 -5.02
N ALA A 213 -21.11 7.30 -5.00
CA ALA A 213 -21.45 8.72 -4.89
C ALA A 213 -21.30 9.15 -3.43
N ALA A 214 -20.71 10.33 -3.21
CA ALA A 214 -20.65 10.98 -1.89
C ALA A 214 -22.03 11.27 -1.30
#